data_AF-A0A8H8P4J1-F1
#
_entry.id   AF-A0A8H8P4J1-F1
#
_cell.length_a   1.000
_cell.length_b   1.000
_cell.length_c   1.000
_cell.angle_alpha   90.00
_cell.angle_beta   90.00
_cell.angle_gamma   90.00
#
_symmetry.space_group_name_H-M   'P 1'
#
loop_
_entity.id
_entity.type
_entity.pdbx_description
1 polymer ?
#
loop_
_entity_poly.entity_id
_entity_poly.type
_entity_poly.pdbx_seq_one_letter_code
_entity_poly.pdbx_strand_id
1 'polypeptide(L)'
;MALQQVFNAAAQYNGSIGDKPPIGTPPQSSTISFNALNRKITSFYLHVHVPNTDARTFYERYGFVERERIAGYYRKLGSSDGPERDAWVLERPVTTETNGTD
;
A
#
# COMPACT_ATOMS: atom_id res chain seq x y z
N MET A 1 8.26 -12.69 7.71
CA MET A 1 9.43 -11.84 8.09
C MET A 1 9.56 -10.63 7.16
N ALA A 2 9.69 -10.79 5.84
CA ALA A 2 9.92 -9.65 4.92
C ALA A 2 8.77 -8.61 4.86
N LEU A 3 7.50 -9.02 4.75
CA LEU A 3 6.38 -8.06 4.66
C LEU A 3 6.22 -7.21 5.92
N GLN A 4 6.43 -7.79 7.11
CA GLN A 4 6.37 -7.04 8.36
C GLN A 4 7.43 -5.93 8.40
N GLN A 5 8.63 -6.20 7.89
CA GLN A 5 9.69 -5.19 7.81
C GLN A 5 9.28 -4.02 6.90
N VAL A 6 8.62 -4.30 5.77
CA VAL A 6 8.10 -3.27 4.86
C VAL A 6 7.05 -2.40 5.56
N PHE A 7 6.13 -3.01 6.30
CA PHE A 7 5.10 -2.27 7.03
C PHE A 7 5.70 -1.37 8.12
N ASN A 8 6.66 -1.90 8.87
CA ASN A 8 7.37 -1.14 9.90
C ASN A 8 8.15 0.02 9.28
N ALA A 9 8.84 -0.20 8.16
CA ALA A 9 9.57 0.84 7.45
C ALA A 9 8.65 1.95 6.94
N ALA A 10 7.46 1.61 6.42
CA ALA A 10 6.48 2.60 5.99
C ALA A 10 5.92 3.42 7.17
N ALA A 11 5.68 2.79 8.32
CA ALA A 11 5.27 3.50 9.53
C ALA A 11 6.36 4.47 10.01
N GLN A 12 7.62 4.05 10.01
CA GLN A 12 8.78 4.90 10.34
C GLN A 12 8.92 6.07 9.36
N TYR A 13 8.75 5.82 8.06
CA TYR A 13 8.75 6.87 7.03
C TYR A 13 7.62 7.89 7.29
N ASN A 14 6.40 7.42 7.54
CA ASN A 14 5.28 8.32 7.83
C ASN A 14 5.49 9.16 9.09
N GLY A 15 6.19 8.63 10.10
CA GLY A 15 6.56 9.36 11.31
C GLY A 15 7.72 10.35 11.13
N SER A 16 8.58 10.16 10.12
CA SER A 16 9.69 11.08 9.81
C SER A 16 9.26 12.26 8.93
N ILE A 17 8.11 12.15 8.26
CA ILE A 17 7.46 13.26 7.60
C ILE A 17 6.94 14.23 8.67
N GLY A 18 7.71 15.28 8.93
CA GLY A 18 7.34 16.34 9.87
C GLY A 18 6.02 17.01 9.46
N ASP A 19 5.26 17.47 10.45
CA ASP A 19 4.04 18.23 10.16
C ASP A 19 4.37 19.47 9.33
N LYS A 20 3.43 19.87 8.46
CA LYS A 20 3.55 21.08 7.65
C LYS A 20 3.97 22.24 8.57
N PRO A 21 5.06 22.97 8.27
CA PRO A 21 5.49 24.05 9.13
C PRO A 21 4.36 25.08 9.31
N PRO A 22 4.27 25.72 10.48
CA PRO A 22 3.22 26.68 10.78
C PRO A 22 3.16 27.79 9.73
N ILE A 23 1.95 28.30 9.48
CA ILE A 23 1.73 29.44 8.58
C ILE A 23 2.53 30.63 9.14
N GLY A 24 3.58 31.06 8.42
CA GLY A 24 4.46 32.18 8.81
C GLY A 24 5.96 31.91 8.75
N THR A 25 6.39 30.65 8.57
CA THR A 25 7.83 30.34 8.42
C THR A 25 8.34 30.83 7.04
N PRO A 26 9.41 31.65 6.98
CA PRO A 26 9.96 32.09 5.70
C PRO A 26 10.45 30.89 4.87
N PRO A 27 10.29 30.90 3.54
CA PRO A 27 10.71 29.80 2.69
C PRO A 27 12.24 29.67 2.75
N GLN A 28 12.75 28.67 3.48
CA GLN A 28 14.15 28.29 3.34
C GLN A 28 14.36 27.65 1.97
N SER A 29 15.43 28.08 1.31
CA SER A 29 15.82 27.80 -0.09
C SER A 29 15.31 26.46 -0.63
N SER A 30 14.56 26.54 -1.72
CA SER A 30 13.79 25.46 -2.33
C SER A 30 14.66 24.42 -3.03
N THR A 31 15.31 23.54 -2.26
CA THR A 31 15.60 22.19 -2.75
C THR A 31 14.32 21.39 -2.54
N ILE A 32 13.54 21.17 -3.60
CA ILE A 32 12.38 20.26 -3.55
C ILE A 32 12.94 18.84 -3.46
N SER A 33 13.37 18.45 -2.28
CA SER A 33 13.62 17.06 -1.95
C SER A 33 12.31 16.30 -2.11
N PHE A 34 12.33 15.05 -2.55
CA PHE A 34 11.13 14.21 -2.69
C PHE A 34 10.27 14.18 -1.40
N ASN A 35 10.92 14.36 -0.23
CA ASN A 35 10.28 14.47 1.09
C ASN A 35 9.57 15.80 1.36
N ALA A 36 9.85 16.87 0.61
CA ALA A 36 9.23 18.18 0.78
C ALA A 36 7.73 18.20 0.41
N LEU A 37 7.25 17.16 -0.28
CA LEU A 37 5.85 17.03 -0.70
C LEU A 37 4.94 16.44 0.38
N ASN A 38 5.48 16.14 1.58
CA ASN A 38 4.70 15.62 2.71
C ASN A 38 3.85 14.38 2.38
N ARG A 39 4.36 13.51 1.49
CA ARG A 39 3.61 12.38 0.94
C ARG A 39 3.65 11.20 1.88
N LYS A 40 2.71 11.12 2.81
CA LYS A 40 2.53 9.94 3.67
C LYS A 40 2.06 8.75 2.84
N ILE A 41 2.60 7.57 3.13
CA ILE A 41 2.14 6.29 2.57
C ILE A 41 0.83 5.93 3.26
N THR A 42 -0.26 5.82 2.50
CA THR A 42 -1.60 5.59 3.06
C THR A 42 -2.00 4.12 3.03
N SER A 43 -1.60 3.38 2.00
CA SER A 43 -1.89 1.95 1.89
C SER A 43 -0.97 1.22 0.92
N PHE A 44 -0.97 -0.11 1.03
CA PHE A 44 -0.26 -1.03 0.15
C PHE A 44 -1.27 -1.75 -0.74
N TYR A 45 -0.96 -1.87 -2.03
CA TYR A 45 -1.81 -2.57 -3.00
C TYR A 45 -1.01 -3.63 -3.74
N LEU A 46 -1.68 -4.72 -4.10
CA LEU A 46 -1.12 -5.72 -5.00
C LEU A 46 -2.23 -6.46 -5.75
N HIS A 47 -1.84 -7.10 -6.84
CA HIS A 47 -2.71 -7.95 -7.65
C HIS A 47 -2.32 -9.41 -7.45
N VAL A 48 -3.29 -10.25 -7.12
CA VAL A 48 -3.12 -11.70 -7.00
C VAL A 48 -3.93 -12.38 -8.07
N HIS A 49 -3.31 -13.30 -8.80
CA HIS A 49 -4.01 -14.16 -9.75
C HIS A 49 -5.14 -14.95 -9.08
N VAL A 50 -6.36 -14.92 -9.65
CA VAL A 50 -7.55 -15.51 -9.01
C VAL A 50 -7.39 -17.00 -8.66
N PRO A 51 -6.84 -17.86 -9.54
CA PRO A 51 -6.55 -19.26 -9.22
C PRO A 51 -5.46 -19.47 -8.15
N ASN A 52 -4.63 -18.48 -7.84
CA ASN A 52 -3.57 -18.60 -6.84
C ASN A 52 -4.13 -18.32 -5.43
N THR A 53 -4.92 -19.28 -4.93
CA THR A 53 -5.55 -19.23 -3.60
C THR A 53 -4.53 -19.20 -2.46
N ASP A 54 -3.36 -19.80 -2.66
CA ASP A 54 -2.28 -19.83 -1.67
C ASP A 54 -1.69 -18.44 -1.45
N ALA A 55 -1.43 -17.71 -2.55
CA ALA A 55 -0.97 -16.32 -2.46
C ALA A 55 -2.04 -15.42 -1.83
N ARG A 56 -3.30 -15.57 -2.21
CA ARG A 56 -4.42 -14.82 -1.60
C ARG A 56 -4.46 -15.02 -0.08
N THR A 57 -4.51 -16.28 0.36
CA THR A 57 -4.52 -16.65 1.78
C THR A 57 -3.27 -16.15 2.50
N PHE A 58 -2.11 -16.18 1.84
CA PHE A 58 -0.88 -15.64 2.40
C PHE A 58 -1.01 -14.15 2.68
N TYR A 59 -1.46 -13.34 1.74
CA TYR A 59 -1.59 -11.89 1.93
C TYR A 59 -2.70 -11.52 2.91
N GLU A 60 -3.82 -12.24 2.92
CA GLU A 60 -4.90 -12.05 3.89
C GLU A 60 -4.40 -12.20 5.34
N ARG A 61 -3.50 -13.17 5.61
CA ARG A 61 -2.86 -13.33 6.93
C ARG A 61 -2.00 -12.13 7.36
N TYR A 62 -1.56 -11.29 6.43
CA TYR A 62 -0.82 -10.05 6.71
C TYR A 62 -1.73 -8.81 6.77
N GLY A 63 -3.05 -9.00 6.79
CA GLY A 63 -4.04 -7.93 6.92
C GLY A 63 -4.39 -7.25 5.60
N PHE A 64 -4.10 -7.87 4.46
CA PHE A 64 -4.67 -7.43 3.19
C PHE A 64 -6.13 -7.88 3.07
N VAL A 65 -6.98 -7.01 2.52
CA VAL A 65 -8.39 -7.29 2.23
C VAL A 65 -8.66 -7.14 0.74
N GLU A 66 -9.62 -7.92 0.23
CA GLU A 66 -10.09 -7.82 -1.15
C GLU A 66 -10.78 -6.47 -1.39
N ARG A 67 -10.37 -5.76 -2.45
CA ARG A 67 -10.97 -4.50 -2.90
C ARG A 67 -11.81 -4.70 -4.14
N GLU A 68 -11.28 -5.42 -5.13
CA GLU A 68 -11.88 -5.56 -6.45
C GLU A 68 -11.37 -6.83 -7.16
N ARG A 69 -12.11 -7.29 -8.16
CA ARG A 69 -11.65 -8.27 -9.16
C ARG A 69 -11.50 -7.61 -10.53
N ILE A 70 -10.31 -7.72 -11.12
CA ILE A 70 -10.01 -7.22 -12.46
C ILE A 70 -10.02 -8.39 -13.45
N ALA A 71 -10.96 -8.34 -14.39
CA ALA A 71 -11.05 -9.33 -15.46
C ALA A 71 -9.88 -9.21 -16.44
N GLY A 72 -9.28 -10.35 -16.82
CA GLY A 72 -8.26 -10.37 -17.87
C GLY A 72 -6.93 -9.68 -17.54
N TYR A 73 -6.67 -9.37 -16.26
CA TYR A 73 -5.47 -8.66 -15.78
C TYR A 73 -4.16 -9.27 -16.30
N TYR A 74 -4.01 -10.60 -16.19
CA TYR A 74 -2.85 -11.31 -16.70
C TYR A 74 -3.03 -11.68 -18.17
N ARG A 75 -2.52 -10.85 -19.08
CA ARG A 75 -2.70 -11.03 -20.54
C ARG A 75 -1.94 -12.22 -21.14
N LYS A 76 -0.87 -12.67 -20.49
CA LYS A 76 0.04 -13.71 -21.00
C LYS A 76 -0.15 -15.08 -20.32
N LEU A 77 -1.14 -15.20 -19.43
CA LEU A 77 -1.38 -16.42 -18.65
C LEU A 77 -2.66 -17.09 -19.18
N GLY A 78 -2.64 -18.40 -19.44
CA GLY A 78 -3.85 -19.15 -19.82
C GLY A 78 -4.38 -18.91 -21.24
N SER A 79 -5.57 -19.46 -21.51
CA SER A 79 -6.30 -19.27 -22.77
C SER A 79 -6.85 -17.85 -22.89
N SER A 80 -7.17 -17.39 -24.11
CA SER A 80 -7.57 -15.99 -24.38
C SER A 80 -8.78 -15.52 -23.57
N ASP A 81 -9.65 -16.43 -23.14
CA ASP A 81 -10.93 -16.13 -22.52
C ASP A 81 -11.12 -16.98 -21.24
N GLY A 82 -11.48 -16.35 -20.13
CA GLY A 82 -11.84 -17.03 -18.88
C GLY A 82 -11.25 -16.45 -17.58
N PRO A 83 -11.69 -16.95 -16.41
CA PRO A 83 -11.28 -16.46 -15.08
C PRO A 83 -9.80 -16.75 -14.76
N GLU A 84 -9.13 -17.55 -15.59
CA GLU A 84 -7.70 -17.87 -15.52
C GLU A 84 -6.79 -16.66 -15.76
N ARG A 85 -7.34 -15.51 -16.16
CA ARG A 85 -6.57 -14.28 -16.38
C ARG A 85 -6.88 -13.21 -15.35
N ASP A 86 -7.85 -13.44 -14.50
CA ASP A 86 -8.34 -12.43 -13.57
C ASP A 86 -7.38 -12.24 -12.40
N ALA A 87 -7.43 -11.06 -11.79
CA ALA A 87 -6.72 -10.75 -10.57
C ALA A 87 -7.65 -10.21 -9.48
N TRP A 88 -7.40 -10.61 -8.24
CA TRP A 88 -7.86 -9.91 -7.05
C TRP A 88 -6.95 -8.72 -6.78
N VAL A 89 -7.54 -7.54 -6.60
CA VAL A 89 -6.87 -6.38 -6.02
C VAL A 89 -6.98 -6.51 -4.51
N LEU A 90 -5.84 -6.62 -3.84
CA LEU A 90 -5.77 -6.66 -2.39
C LEU A 90 -5.15 -5.36 -1.86
N GLU A 91 -5.69 -4.86 -0.76
CA GLU A 91 -5.18 -3.66 -0.09
C GLU A 91 -4.98 -3.87 1.41
N ARG A 92 -3.92 -3.25 1.94
CA ARG A 92 -3.71 -3.05 3.38
C ARG A 92 -3.47 -1.57 3.68
N PRO A 93 -4.34 -0.87 4.44
CA PRO A 93 -4.05 0.49 4.91
C PRO A 93 -2.84 0.49 5.86
N VAL A 94 -2.07 1.58 5.84
CA VAL A 94 -1.05 1.84 6.87
C VAL A 94 -1.80 2.34 8.11
N THR A 95 -2.05 1.47 9.08
CA THR A 95 -2.68 1.88 10.33
C THR A 95 -1.76 2.85 11.07
N THR A 96 -2.20 4.10 11.21
CA THR A 96 -1.68 4.99 12.25
C THR A 96 -2.43 4.65 13.51
N GLU A 97 -1.91 3.72 14.30
CA GLU A 97 -2.52 3.38 15.59
C GLU A 97 -2.18 4.51 16.55
N THR A 98 -2.90 5.63 16.43
CA THR A 98 -3.11 6.52 17.56
C THR A 98 -4.22 5.86 18.35
N ASN A 99 -3.84 4.96 19.27
CA ASN A 99 -4.76 4.47 20.29
C ASN A 99 -5.25 5.69 21.09
N GLY A 100 -6.38 6.24 20.68
CA GLY A 100 -7.22 7.05 21.55
C GLY A 100 -7.77 6.13 22.62
N THR A 101 -7.20 6.23 23.81
CA THR A 101 -7.89 5.90 25.06
C THR A 101 -9.19 6.70 25.11
N ASP A 102 -10.32 6.00 25.08
CA ASP A 102 -11.56 6.44 25.74
C ASP A 102 -11.50 5.97 27.19
#